data_AF-A0A6M8B7D6-F1
#
_entry.id   AF-A0A6M8B7D6-F1
#
_cell.length_a   1.000
_cell.length_b   1.000
_cell.length_c   1.000
_cell.angle_alpha   90.00
_cell.angle_beta   90.00
_cell.angle_gamma   90.00
#
_symmetry.space_group_name_H-M   'P 1'
#
loop_
_entity.id
_entity.type
_entity.pdbx_description
1 polymer ?
#
loop_
_entity_poly.entity_id
_entity_poly.type
_entity_poly.pdbx_seq_one_letter_code
_entity_poly.pdbx_strand_id
1 'polypeptide(L)' 'MTDIISITASREDAERELAAARTEVDSLVATASPSRLERALERLQAAEEAMDLAA' A
#
# COMPACT_ATOMS: atom_id res chain seq x y z
N MET A 1 18.19 20.43 -8.61
CA MET A 1 16.80 20.91 -8.40
C MET A 1 15.83 19.93 -9.06
N THR A 2 15.99 18.65 -8.76
CA THR A 2 15.23 17.53 -9.38
C THR A 2 14.77 16.55 -8.31
N ASP A 3 15.48 16.51 -7.19
CA ASP A 3 15.28 15.54 -6.11
C ASP A 3 13.98 15.78 -5.33
N ILE A 4 13.58 17.05 -5.14
CA ILE A 4 12.35 17.39 -4.39
C ILE A 4 11.10 16.89 -5.12
N ILE A 5 11.05 17.05 -6.45
CA ILE A 5 9.90 16.61 -7.27
C ILE A 5 9.81 15.08 -7.30
N SER A 6 10.96 14.40 -7.31
CA SER A 6 11.02 12.93 -7.33
C SER A 6 10.61 12.32 -5.98
N ILE A 7 10.96 12.96 -4.87
CA ILE A 7 10.56 12.53 -3.51
C ILE A 7 9.05 12.75 -3.31
N THR A 8 8.50 13.89 -3.72
CA THR A 8 7.06 14.15 -3.60
C THR A 8 6.22 13.21 -4.47
N ALA A 9 6.68 12.91 -5.70
CA ALA A 9 6.00 11.95 -6.57
C ALA A 9 6.03 10.53 -5.99
N SER A 10 7.19 10.09 -5.46
CA SER A 10 7.33 8.79 -4.80
C SER A 10 6.42 8.63 -3.59
N ARG A 11 6.21 9.72 -2.83
CA ARG A 11 5.34 9.72 -1.66
C ARG A 11 3.86 9.68 -2.04
N GLU A 12 3.44 10.48 -3.03
CA GLU A 12 2.06 10.45 -3.54
C GLU A 12 1.69 9.08 -4.12
N ASP A 13 2.62 8.43 -4.83
CA ASP A 13 2.43 7.08 -5.36
C ASP A 13 2.33 6.05 -4.23
N ALA A 14 3.19 6.12 -3.22
CA ALA A 14 3.13 5.25 -2.04
C ALA A 14 1.82 5.45 -1.23
N GLU A 15 1.33 6.68 -1.11
CA GLU A 15 0.05 6.97 -0.43
C GLU A 15 -1.14 6.34 -1.18
N ARG A 16 -1.11 6.36 -2.52
CA ARG A 16 -2.14 5.72 -3.35
C ARG A 16 -2.13 4.20 -3.22
N GLU A 17 -0.95 3.59 -3.29
CA GLU A 17 -0.81 2.14 -3.13
C GLU A 17 -1.25 1.68 -1.73
N LEU A 18 -0.92 2.45 -0.68
CA LEU A 18 -1.40 2.18 0.67
C LEU A 18 -2.93 2.26 0.78
N ALA A 19 -3.55 3.28 0.17
CA ALA A 19 -5.01 3.41 0.15
C ALA A 19 -5.69 2.25 -0.61
N ALA A 20 -5.09 1.81 -1.72
CA ALA A 20 -5.58 0.67 -2.49
C ALA A 20 -5.48 -0.64 -1.70
N ALA A 21 -4.35 -0.89 -1.03
CA ALA A 21 -4.14 -2.09 -0.22
C ALA A 21 -5.10 -2.15 0.99
N ARG A 22 -5.35 -1.01 1.65
CA ARG A 22 -6.35 -0.92 2.73
C ARG A 22 -7.75 -1.23 2.23
N THR A 23 -8.13 -0.67 1.07
CA THR A 23 -9.43 -0.94 0.45
C THR A 23 -9.57 -2.42 0.07
N GLU A 24 -8.51 -3.04 -0.43
CA GLU A 24 -8.49 -4.47 -0.76
C GLU A 24 -8.73 -5.33 0.49
N VAL A 25 -8.04 -5.05 1.60
CA VAL A 25 -8.24 -5.73 2.89
C VAL A 25 -9.66 -5.53 3.42
N ASP A 26 -10.18 -4.29 3.41
CA ASP A 26 -11.55 -3.99 3.87
C ASP A 26 -12.62 -4.67 2.99
N SER A 27 -12.35 -4.82 1.69
CA SER A 27 -13.25 -5.50 0.75
C SER A 27 -13.28 -7.01 0.89
N LEU A 28 -12.28 -7.60 1.55
CA LEU A 28 -12.22 -9.03 1.85
C LEU A 28 -13.15 -9.34 3.02
N VAL A 29 -14.45 -9.35 2.72
CA VAL A 29 -15.51 -9.82 3.61
C VAL A 29 -15.22 -11.26 4.08
N ALA A 30 -15.82 -11.69 5.20
CA ALA A 30 -15.62 -12.99 5.86
C ALA A 30 -15.75 -14.26 4.98
N THR A 31 -16.11 -14.13 3.72
CA THR A 31 -16.20 -15.19 2.70
C THR A 31 -14.92 -15.39 1.90
N ALA A 32 -13.89 -14.56 2.07
CA ALA A 32 -12.60 -14.73 1.40
C ALA A 32 -11.89 -16.01 1.87
N SER A 33 -11.28 -16.76 0.95
CA SER A 33 -10.40 -17.86 1.34
C SER A 33 -9.23 -17.33 2.18
N PRO A 34 -8.77 -18.05 3.22
CA PRO A 34 -7.66 -17.61 4.09
C PRO A 34 -6.43 -17.09 3.33
N SER A 35 -5.99 -17.80 2.27
CA SER A 35 -4.83 -17.41 1.46
C SER A 35 -5.00 -16.10 0.68
N ARG A 36 -6.24 -15.64 0.45
CA ARG A 36 -6.50 -14.32 -0.16
C ARG A 36 -6.36 -13.21 0.86
N LEU A 37 -6.80 -13.45 2.10
CA LEU A 37 -6.60 -12.51 3.19
C LEU A 37 -5.11 -12.35 3.49
N GLU A 38 -4.36 -13.46 3.60
CA GLU A 38 -2.91 -13.43 3.80
C GLU A 38 -2.20 -12.60 2.72
N ARG A 39 -2.53 -12.81 1.44
CA ARG A 39 -1.96 -12.01 0.34
C ARG A 39 -2.30 -10.53 0.42
N ALA A 40 -3.51 -10.17 0.84
CA ALA A 40 -3.88 -8.76 0.97
C ALA A 40 -3.14 -8.09 2.14
N LEU A 41 -2.91 -8.82 3.24
CA LEU A 41 -2.10 -8.35 4.36
C LEU A 41 -0.62 -8.19 3.97
N GLU A 42 -0.06 -9.12 3.19
CA GLU A 42 1.30 -8.99 2.65
C GLU A 42 1.43 -7.74 1.76
N ARG A 43 0.42 -7.46 0.93
CA ARG A 43 0.39 -6.26 0.07
C ARG A 43 0.25 -4.98 0.89
N LEU A 44 -0.56 -5.00 1.96
CA LEU A 44 -0.69 -3.87 2.88
C LEU A 44 0.64 -3.57 3.56
N GLN A 45 1.32 -4.60 4.10
CA GLN A 45 2.63 -4.45 4.72
C GLN A 45 3.66 -3.87 3.74
N ALA A 46 3.71 -4.36 2.50
CA ALA A 46 4.63 -3.83 1.48
C ALA A 46 4.33 -2.35 1.14
N ALA A 47 3.06 -1.94 1.13
CA ALA A 47 2.68 -0.55 0.88
C ALA A 47 3.01 0.37 2.06
N GLU A 48 2.91 -0.12 3.30
CA GLU A 48 3.33 0.60 4.50
C GLU A 48 4.87 0.80 4.51
N GLU A 49 5.64 -0.24 4.17
CA GLU A 49 7.09 -0.14 4.04
C GLU A 49 7.50 0.85 2.93
N ALA A 50 6.80 0.85 1.79
CA ALA A 50 7.05 1.82 0.73
C ALA A 50 6.76 3.26 1.17
N MET A 51 5.73 3.46 2.00
CA MET A 51 5.41 4.76 2.60
C MET A 51 6.49 5.23 3.58
N ASP A 52 6.98 4.33 4.44
CA ASP A 52 8.05 4.64 5.38
C ASP A 52 9.37 4.97 4.66
N LEU A 53 9.65 4.31 3.53
CA LEU A 53 10.81 4.61 2.68
C LEU A 53 10.70 5.94 1.93
N ALA A 54 9.47 6.44 1.74
CA ALA A 54 9.18 7.69 1.05
C ALA A 54 9.04 8.91 1.99
N ALA A 55 9.11 8.70 3.32
CA ALA A 55 8.99 9.71 4.36
C ALA A 55 10.34 10.38 4.71
#